data_AF-A0A223ZEG2-F1
#
_entry.id   AF-A0A223ZEG2-F1
#
_cell.length_a   1.000
_cell.length_b   1.000
_cell.length_c   1.000
_cell.angle_alpha   90.00
_cell.angle_beta   90.00
_cell.angle_gamma   90.00
#
_symmetry.space_group_name_H-M   'P 1'
#
loop_
_entity.id
_entity.type
_entity.pdbx_description
1 polymer ?
#
loop_
_entity_poly.entity_id
_entity_poly.type
_entity_poly.pdbx_seq_one_letter_code
_entity_poly.pdbx_strand_id
1 'polypeptide(L)'
;MVTSEEMKRRLAEKKGMRPGTVRSEPEKAEKFCPNCGKEYGADSNFCDECGTRLEERREKPAVVEEHGDVIYVTSNYVPGYRAVEVLGFVYGLTVRSRGLGGQIGAGLRSIVGGEIKEYVTMMEHSRQEALERMLDHARELGANAVISVRFDSDSISDIMQEILAYGTAVIVEPEE
;
A
#
# COMPACT_ATOMS: atom_id res chain seq x y z
N MET A 1 -17.66 -13.67 49.41
CA MET A 1 -16.22 -13.68 49.05
C MET A 1 -16.11 -14.46 47.75
N VAL A 2 -15.90 -13.79 46.63
CA VAL A 2 -15.81 -14.44 45.32
C VAL A 2 -14.43 -15.09 45.21
N THR A 3 -14.37 -16.35 44.79
CA THR A 3 -13.12 -17.12 44.73
C THR A 3 -12.19 -16.55 43.65
N SER A 4 -10.88 -16.72 43.83
CA SER A 4 -9.86 -16.25 42.90
C SER A 4 -9.99 -16.89 41.50
N GLU A 5 -10.62 -18.05 41.39
CA GLU A 5 -10.96 -18.72 40.11
C GLU A 5 -12.15 -18.08 39.40
N GLU A 6 -13.21 -17.68 40.12
CA GLU A 6 -14.35 -16.96 39.53
C GLU A 6 -13.94 -15.57 39.03
N MET A 7 -12.98 -14.91 39.68
CA MET A 7 -12.43 -13.63 39.24
C MET A 7 -11.59 -13.78 37.95
N LYS A 8 -10.82 -14.87 37.82
CA LYS A 8 -10.06 -15.19 36.59
C LYS A 8 -10.99 -15.53 35.42
N ARG A 9 -12.11 -16.22 35.66
CA ARG A 9 -13.10 -16.56 34.64
C ARG A 9 -13.80 -15.32 34.06
N ARG A 10 -14.16 -14.36 34.92
CA ARG A 10 -14.71 -13.05 34.50
C ARG A 10 -13.72 -12.17 33.75
N LEU A 11 -12.42 -12.28 34.05
CA LEU A 11 -11.35 -11.58 33.33
C LEU A 11 -11.02 -12.23 31.98
N ALA A 12 -11.20 -13.55 31.86
CA ALA A 12 -11.05 -14.29 30.60
C ALA A 12 -12.19 -13.99 29.61
N GLU A 13 -13.44 -13.86 30.09
CA GLU A 13 -14.59 -13.48 29.25
C GLU A 13 -14.49 -12.04 28.72
N LYS A 14 -13.86 -11.12 29.47
CA LYS A 14 -13.57 -9.74 29.02
C LYS A 14 -12.39 -9.62 28.05
N LYS A 15 -11.56 -10.65 27.92
CA LYS A 15 -10.39 -10.69 27.01
C LYS A 15 -10.62 -11.50 25.73
N GLY A 16 -11.89 -11.73 25.36
CA GLY A 16 -12.29 -12.08 23.99
C GLY A 16 -12.09 -10.91 23.02
N MET A 17 -10.86 -10.41 22.92
CA MET A 17 -10.43 -9.47 21.88
C MET A 17 -10.37 -10.27 20.59
N ARG A 18 -11.43 -10.20 19.79
CA ARG A 18 -11.41 -10.68 18.41
C ARG A 18 -10.41 -9.82 17.63
N PRO A 19 -9.51 -10.42 16.83
CA PRO A 19 -8.72 -9.67 15.87
C PRO A 19 -9.67 -9.01 14.86
N GLY A 20 -9.51 -7.70 14.67
CA GLY A 20 -10.02 -6.96 13.51
C GLY A 20 -11.49 -7.18 13.17
N THR A 21 -12.43 -6.74 14.01
CA THR A 21 -13.73 -6.31 13.49
C THR A 21 -13.65 -4.84 13.12
N VAL A 22 -13.20 -4.55 11.90
CA VAL A 22 -13.78 -3.40 11.19
C VAL A 22 -15.21 -3.82 10.85
N ARG A 23 -16.13 -3.53 11.75
CA ARG A 23 -17.55 -3.38 11.45
C ARG A 23 -17.99 -2.08 12.10
N SER A 24 -17.53 -0.97 11.54
CA SER A 24 -18.45 0.13 11.29
C SER A 24 -19.16 -0.22 9.99
N GLU A 25 -20.47 -0.09 9.99
CA GLU A 25 -21.34 -0.21 8.80
C GLU A 25 -20.78 0.60 7.62
N PRO A 26 -21.12 0.30 6.35
CA PRO A 26 -20.85 1.24 5.28
C PRO A 26 -21.63 2.52 5.61
N GLU A 27 -20.93 3.56 6.08
CA GLU A 27 -21.51 4.89 6.18
C GLU A 27 -21.94 5.28 4.77
N LYS A 28 -23.23 5.60 4.66
CA LYS A 28 -24.00 5.76 3.42
C LYS A 28 -23.28 6.65 2.41
N ALA A 29 -23.20 6.20 1.16
CA ALA A 29 -22.74 7.03 0.04
C ALA A 29 -23.47 8.38 0.01
N GLU A 30 -22.70 9.46 0.18
CA GLU A 30 -23.19 10.84 0.12
C GLU A 30 -23.34 11.25 -1.35
N LYS A 31 -24.55 11.65 -1.75
CA LYS A 31 -24.84 12.13 -3.11
C LYS A 31 -24.76 13.65 -3.13
N PHE A 32 -24.51 14.25 -4.30
CA PHE A 32 -24.53 15.71 -4.46
C PHE A 32 -25.32 16.13 -5.71
N CYS A 33 -25.83 17.37 -5.70
CA CYS A 33 -26.47 17.96 -6.86
C CYS A 33 -25.43 18.66 -7.75
N PRO A 34 -25.25 18.26 -9.02
CA PRO A 34 -24.26 18.89 -9.92
C PRO A 34 -24.66 20.30 -10.38
N ASN A 35 -25.91 20.71 -10.15
CA ASN A 35 -26.42 22.00 -10.61
C ASN A 35 -26.37 23.09 -9.51
N CYS A 36 -26.73 22.76 -8.25
CA CYS A 36 -26.72 23.73 -7.15
C CYS A 36 -25.66 23.46 -6.08
N GLY A 37 -24.99 22.30 -6.10
CA GLY A 37 -23.93 21.95 -5.14
C GLY A 37 -24.42 21.45 -3.77
N LYS A 38 -25.72 21.29 -3.56
CA LYS A 38 -26.28 20.79 -2.30
C LYS A 38 -26.01 19.29 -2.12
N GLU A 39 -25.74 18.90 -0.88
CA GLU A 39 -25.41 17.52 -0.49
C GLU A 39 -26.64 16.79 0.05
N TYR A 40 -26.68 15.48 -0.19
CA TYR A 40 -27.81 14.63 0.14
C TYR A 40 -27.35 13.27 0.68
N GLY A 41 -28.16 12.70 1.58
CA GLY A 41 -27.99 11.29 1.97
C GLY A 41 -28.35 10.32 0.85
N ALA A 42 -27.93 9.06 0.99
CA ALA A 42 -28.13 8.00 -0.01
C ALA A 42 -29.58 7.80 -0.49
N ASP A 43 -30.57 8.15 0.32
CA ASP A 43 -31.99 7.91 0.08
C ASP A 43 -32.61 8.87 -0.97
N SER A 44 -31.93 9.97 -1.30
CA SER A 44 -32.41 10.95 -2.27
C SER A 44 -31.99 10.61 -3.70
N ASN A 45 -32.91 10.76 -4.65
CA ASN A 45 -32.63 10.55 -6.09
C ASN A 45 -32.64 11.86 -6.91
N PHE A 46 -33.30 12.90 -6.40
CA PHE A 46 -33.45 14.19 -7.04
C PHE A 46 -33.21 15.31 -6.04
N CYS A 47 -32.66 16.42 -6.53
CA CYS A 47 -32.48 17.65 -5.78
C CYS A 47 -33.84 18.26 -5.42
N ASP A 48 -34.06 18.56 -4.14
CA ASP A 48 -35.27 19.22 -3.63
C ASP A 48 -35.38 20.70 -4.02
N GLU A 49 -34.30 21.30 -4.53
CA GLU A 49 -34.26 22.71 -4.93
C GLU A 49 -34.39 22.93 -6.43
N CYS A 50 -33.69 22.16 -7.25
CA CYS A 50 -33.65 22.37 -8.70
C CYS A 50 -34.19 21.20 -9.53
N GLY A 51 -34.54 20.07 -8.89
CA GLY A 51 -35.06 18.89 -9.58
C GLY A 51 -34.03 18.08 -10.38
N THR A 52 -32.78 18.53 -10.45
CA THR A 52 -31.69 17.77 -11.09
C THR A 52 -31.48 16.44 -10.37
N ARG A 53 -31.21 15.38 -11.15
CA ARG A 53 -30.86 14.06 -10.61
C ARG A 53 -29.54 14.17 -9.84
N LEU A 54 -29.50 13.54 -8.67
CA LEU A 54 -28.31 13.56 -7.82
C LEU A 54 -27.27 12.57 -8.33
N GLU A 55 -26.00 12.95 -8.24
CA GLU A 55 -24.87 12.11 -8.62
C GLU A 55 -24.21 11.53 -7.37
N GLU A 56 -23.75 10.29 -7.47
CA GLU A 56 -22.97 9.64 -6.42
C GLU A 56 -21.59 10.30 -6.36
N ARG A 57 -21.15 10.70 -5.16
CA ARG A 57 -19.75 11.06 -4.96
C ARG A 57 -18.95 9.77 -5.16
N ARG A 58 -18.28 9.62 -6.31
CA ARG A 58 -17.35 8.52 -6.54
C ARG A 58 -16.30 8.56 -5.43
N GLU A 59 -16.38 7.60 -4.52
CA GLU A 59 -15.31 7.37 -3.55
C GLU A 59 -14.03 7.11 -4.34
N LYS A 60 -12.95 7.82 -3.97
CA LYS A 60 -11.61 7.64 -4.53
C LYS A 60 -11.31 6.13 -4.59
N PRO A 61 -10.90 5.56 -5.74
CA PRO A 61 -10.74 4.11 -5.83
C PRO A 61 -9.82 3.57 -4.73
N ALA A 62 -10.16 2.38 -4.24
CA ALA A 62 -9.56 1.69 -3.11
C ALA A 62 -8.04 1.86 -3.04
N VAL A 63 -7.56 2.47 -1.94
CA VAL A 63 -6.18 2.53 -1.42
C VAL A 63 -5.12 2.14 -2.46
N VAL A 64 -4.87 3.01 -3.43
CA VAL A 64 -3.67 2.93 -4.25
C VAL A 64 -2.49 3.38 -3.39
N GLU A 65 -1.41 2.60 -3.34
CA GLU A 65 -0.18 3.07 -2.72
C GLU A 65 0.36 4.22 -3.57
N GLU A 66 0.17 5.45 -3.07
CA GLU A 66 0.65 6.69 -3.67
C GLU A 66 1.97 7.04 -3.00
N HIS A 67 3.05 7.17 -3.79
CA HIS A 67 4.28 7.78 -3.29
C HIS A 67 4.45 9.15 -3.94
N GLY A 68 3.84 10.16 -3.30
CA GLY A 68 3.72 11.49 -3.87
C GLY A 68 2.70 11.51 -5.01
N ASP A 69 3.21 11.69 -6.23
CA ASP A 69 2.48 11.93 -7.48
C ASP A 69 2.35 10.69 -8.39
N VAL A 70 3.01 9.58 -8.03
CA VAL A 70 3.01 8.35 -8.83
C VAL A 70 2.29 7.23 -8.08
N ILE A 71 1.25 6.66 -8.70
CA ILE A 71 0.59 5.43 -8.25
C ILE A 71 1.48 4.24 -8.60
N TYR A 72 1.64 3.27 -7.71
CA TYR A 72 2.32 2.03 -8.10
C TYR A 72 1.61 0.79 -7.56
N VAL A 73 1.53 -0.24 -8.40
CA VAL A 73 0.80 -1.47 -8.07
C VAL A 73 1.51 -2.69 -8.62
N THR A 74 1.33 -3.82 -7.94
CA THR A 74 1.82 -5.13 -8.41
C THR A 74 0.90 -5.75 -9.47
N SER A 75 -0.35 -5.30 -9.59
CA SER A 75 -1.29 -5.70 -10.65
C SER A 75 -0.89 -5.10 -12.00
N ASN A 76 -1.41 -5.68 -13.08
CA ASN A 76 -1.18 -5.17 -14.45
C ASN A 76 -2.09 -3.98 -14.82
N TYR A 77 -2.89 -3.50 -13.89
CA TYR A 77 -3.81 -2.37 -14.05
C TYR A 77 -4.03 -1.71 -12.68
N VAL A 78 -4.49 -0.47 -12.68
CA VAL A 78 -4.85 0.28 -11.47
C VAL A 78 -6.37 0.29 -11.36
N PRO A 79 -7.00 -0.32 -10.33
CA PRO A 79 -8.46 -0.33 -10.20
C PRO A 79 -9.07 1.07 -10.20
N GLY A 80 -10.12 1.28 -11.00
CA GLY A 80 -10.78 2.57 -11.17
C GLY A 80 -10.02 3.56 -12.08
N TYR A 81 -8.95 3.11 -12.73
CA TYR A 81 -8.23 3.88 -13.73
C TYR A 81 -7.96 3.05 -14.99
N ARG A 82 -7.98 3.73 -16.14
CA ARG A 82 -7.63 3.18 -17.44
C ARG A 82 -6.27 3.71 -17.86
N ALA A 83 -5.37 2.82 -18.25
CA ALA A 83 -4.12 3.21 -18.90
C ALA A 83 -4.41 3.79 -20.29
N VAL A 84 -3.94 5.02 -20.53
CA VAL A 84 -4.12 5.74 -21.80
C VAL A 84 -2.84 5.79 -22.62
N GLU A 85 -1.68 5.62 -21.98
CA GLU A 85 -0.38 5.59 -22.63
C GLU A 85 0.58 4.66 -21.87
N VAL A 86 1.42 3.93 -22.61
CA VAL A 86 2.53 3.15 -22.05
C VAL A 86 3.83 3.82 -22.41
N LEU A 87 4.57 4.27 -21.40
CA LEU A 87 5.82 5.02 -21.56
C LEU A 87 7.04 4.10 -21.61
N GLY A 88 6.94 2.91 -21.02
CA GLY A 88 7.94 1.86 -21.16
C GLY A 88 8.41 1.25 -19.84
N PHE A 89 9.54 0.57 -19.90
CA PHE A 89 10.14 -0.10 -18.75
C PHE A 89 10.86 0.89 -17.84
N VAL A 90 10.61 0.77 -16.53
CA VAL A 90 11.30 1.55 -15.50
C VAL A 90 11.90 0.65 -14.45
N TYR A 91 13.00 1.11 -13.85
CA TYR A 91 13.74 0.36 -12.85
C TYR A 91 14.49 1.29 -11.90
N GLY A 92 14.79 0.77 -10.71
CA GLY A 92 15.65 1.38 -9.71
C GLY A 92 16.41 0.31 -8.96
N LEU A 93 17.70 0.51 -8.74
CA LEU A 93 18.57 -0.48 -8.10
C LEU A 93 19.35 0.13 -6.95
N THR A 94 19.66 -0.67 -5.94
CA THR A 94 20.63 -0.33 -4.88
C THR A 94 21.45 -1.55 -4.51
N VAL A 95 22.70 -1.31 -4.10
CA VAL A 95 23.62 -2.34 -3.62
C VAL A 95 24.07 -1.95 -2.23
N ARG A 96 23.91 -2.86 -1.26
CA ARG A 96 24.31 -2.62 0.13
C ARG A 96 25.22 -3.71 0.66
N SER A 97 26.21 -3.29 1.45
CA SER A 97 27.04 -4.22 2.20
C SER A 97 26.31 -4.67 3.47
N ARG A 98 26.37 -5.97 3.77
CA ARG A 98 25.79 -6.58 4.97
C ARG A 98 26.55 -6.23 6.26
N GLY A 99 27.70 -5.54 6.15
CA GLY A 99 28.52 -5.08 7.28
C GLY A 99 29.19 -6.21 8.07
N LEU A 100 30.30 -5.93 8.77
CA LEU A 100 31.04 -6.95 9.52
C LEU A 100 30.33 -7.37 10.83
N GLY A 101 29.65 -6.43 11.51
CA GLY A 101 28.93 -6.70 12.76
C GLY A 101 27.65 -7.53 12.57
N GLY A 102 26.95 -7.33 11.45
CA GLY A 102 25.79 -8.14 11.07
C GLY A 102 26.16 -9.60 10.79
N GLN A 103 27.33 -9.84 10.17
CA GLN A 103 27.82 -11.18 9.85
C GLN A 103 28.16 -12.01 11.09
N ILE A 104 28.79 -11.40 12.10
CA ILE A 104 29.16 -12.09 13.35
C ILE A 104 27.89 -12.44 14.16
N GLY A 105 26.94 -11.51 14.26
CA GLY A 105 25.65 -11.74 14.92
C GLY A 105 24.74 -12.70 14.14
N ALA A 106 24.80 -12.69 12.80
CA ALA A 106 24.09 -13.64 11.95
C ALA A 106 24.64 -15.05 12.11
N GLY A 107 25.97 -15.24 12.08
CA GLY A 107 26.58 -16.56 12.23
C GLY A 107 26.21 -17.26 13.55
N LEU A 108 26.16 -16.51 14.67
CA LEU A 108 25.73 -17.04 15.96
C LEU A 108 24.22 -17.32 16.01
N ARG A 109 23.39 -16.45 15.42
CA ARG A 109 21.93 -16.65 15.36
C ARG A 109 21.52 -17.74 14.37
N SER A 110 22.26 -17.98 13.29
CA SER A 110 22.00 -19.06 12.34
C SER A 110 22.12 -20.45 12.99
N ILE A 111 22.91 -20.59 14.05
CA ILE A 111 23.04 -21.85 14.81
C ILE A 111 21.80 -22.11 15.68
N VAL A 112 21.21 -21.04 16.25
CA VAL A 112 20.02 -21.12 17.12
C VAL A 112 18.71 -21.03 16.30
N GLY A 113 18.80 -20.50 15.07
CA GLY A 113 17.66 -20.15 14.23
C GLY A 113 17.01 -18.83 14.66
N GLY A 114 16.29 -18.21 13.72
CA GLY A 114 15.50 -16.99 13.97
C GLY A 114 15.80 -15.84 13.00
N GLU A 115 14.96 -14.80 13.07
CA GLU A 115 15.09 -13.60 12.26
C GLU A 115 16.31 -12.75 12.68
N ILE A 116 17.07 -12.27 11.71
CA ILE A 116 18.18 -11.35 11.92
C ILE A 116 17.65 -9.94 11.68
N LYS A 117 17.15 -9.29 12.74
CA LYS A 117 16.47 -7.99 12.65
C LYS A 117 17.28 -6.90 11.95
N GLU A 118 18.59 -6.88 12.16
CA GLU A 118 19.47 -5.91 11.51
C GLU A 118 19.50 -6.10 9.98
N TYR A 119 19.40 -7.35 9.52
CA TYR A 119 19.28 -7.64 8.09
C TYR A 119 17.90 -7.29 7.55
N VAL A 120 16.83 -7.52 8.32
CA VAL A 120 15.48 -7.11 7.94
C VAL A 120 15.42 -5.60 7.73
N THR A 121 15.87 -4.81 8.71
CA THR A 121 15.90 -3.34 8.61
C THR A 121 16.75 -2.86 7.43
N MET A 122 17.91 -3.47 7.19
CA MET A 122 18.74 -3.15 6.02
C MET A 122 18.00 -3.45 4.70
N MET A 123 17.30 -4.57 4.62
CA MET A 123 16.57 -4.98 3.42
C MET A 123 15.34 -4.10 3.16
N GLU A 124 14.63 -3.68 4.21
CA GLU A 124 13.54 -2.70 4.12
C GLU A 124 14.05 -1.38 3.56
N HIS A 125 15.16 -0.85 4.11
CA HIS A 125 15.77 0.39 3.61
C HIS A 125 16.23 0.25 2.15
N SER A 126 16.78 -0.92 1.77
CA SER A 126 17.24 -1.17 0.41
C SER A 126 16.08 -1.27 -0.58
N ARG A 127 14.95 -1.89 -0.18
CA ARG A 127 13.74 -1.92 -0.99
C ARG A 127 13.15 -0.52 -1.19
N GLN A 128 13.08 0.27 -0.12
CA GLN A 128 12.58 1.64 -0.20
C GLN A 128 13.43 2.49 -1.16
N GLU A 129 14.76 2.41 -1.06
CA GLU A 129 15.66 3.15 -1.95
C GLU A 129 15.55 2.69 -3.41
N ALA A 130 15.45 1.38 -3.67
CA ALA A 130 15.25 0.86 -5.02
C ALA A 130 13.91 1.31 -5.61
N LEU A 131 12.85 1.31 -4.80
CA LEU A 131 11.52 1.77 -5.18
C LEU A 131 11.54 3.26 -5.53
N GLU A 132 12.10 4.11 -4.67
CA GLU A 132 12.21 5.55 -4.90
C GLU A 132 12.93 5.85 -6.23
N ARG A 133 14.06 5.18 -6.50
CA ARG A 133 14.79 5.34 -7.76
C ARG A 133 13.99 4.90 -8.99
N MET A 134 13.19 3.83 -8.87
CA MET A 134 12.31 3.38 -9.95
C MET A 134 11.20 4.41 -10.22
N LEU A 135 10.64 4.99 -9.16
CA LEU A 135 9.62 6.02 -9.28
C LEU A 135 10.19 7.33 -9.85
N ASP A 136 11.42 7.70 -9.49
CA ASP A 136 12.12 8.84 -10.11
C ASP A 136 12.33 8.62 -11.61
N HIS A 137 12.76 7.42 -12.02
CA HIS A 137 12.84 7.07 -13.43
C HIS A 137 11.46 7.14 -14.13
N ALA A 138 10.38 6.72 -13.45
CA ALA A 138 9.02 6.88 -13.98
C ALA A 138 8.62 8.36 -14.16
N ARG A 139 8.98 9.23 -13.20
CA ARG A 139 8.77 10.69 -13.29
C ARG A 139 9.54 11.31 -14.44
N GLU A 140 10.78 10.87 -14.69
CA GLU A 140 11.59 11.34 -15.84
C GLU A 140 10.92 11.05 -17.18
N LEU A 141 10.14 9.96 -17.26
CA LEU A 141 9.33 9.62 -18.44
C LEU A 141 7.97 10.36 -18.47
N GLY A 142 7.61 11.10 -17.42
CA GLY A 142 6.32 11.78 -17.28
C GLY A 142 5.18 10.88 -16.80
N ALA A 143 5.48 9.70 -16.26
CA ALA A 143 4.46 8.75 -15.81
C ALA A 143 3.74 9.24 -14.56
N ASN A 144 2.43 8.96 -14.47
CA ASN A 144 1.65 9.14 -13.23
C ASN A 144 1.33 7.80 -12.55
N ALA A 145 1.68 6.67 -13.17
CA ALA A 145 1.60 5.36 -12.54
C ALA A 145 2.66 4.37 -13.03
N VAL A 146 2.97 3.38 -12.18
CA VAL A 146 3.77 2.20 -12.53
C VAL A 146 2.97 0.93 -12.21
N ILE A 147 2.68 0.13 -13.24
CA ILE A 147 2.01 -1.16 -13.09
C ILE A 147 3.00 -2.31 -13.12
N SER A 148 2.54 -3.48 -12.68
CA SER A 148 3.34 -4.70 -12.65
C SER A 148 4.66 -4.54 -11.88
N VAL A 149 4.65 -3.76 -10.79
CA VAL A 149 5.84 -3.55 -9.96
C VAL A 149 6.30 -4.86 -9.35
N ARG A 150 7.59 -5.14 -9.47
CA ARG A 150 8.25 -6.33 -8.93
C ARG A 150 9.55 -5.91 -8.25
N PHE A 151 9.97 -6.74 -7.32
CA PHE A 151 11.31 -6.68 -6.75
C PHE A 151 12.06 -7.95 -7.10
N ASP A 152 13.33 -7.79 -7.45
CA ASP A 152 14.31 -8.86 -7.51
C ASP A 152 15.44 -8.56 -6.52
N SER A 153 16.17 -9.60 -6.11
CA SER A 153 17.30 -9.46 -5.23
C SER A 153 18.34 -10.52 -5.52
N ASP A 154 19.59 -10.11 -5.69
CA ASP A 154 20.70 -11.02 -5.94
C ASP A 154 21.88 -10.74 -5.00
N SER A 155 22.68 -11.77 -4.74
CA SER A 155 23.92 -11.64 -3.96
C SER A 155 25.09 -11.47 -4.91
N ILE A 156 25.63 -10.25 -4.96
CA ILE A 156 26.86 -9.96 -5.74
C ILE A 156 28.07 -10.65 -5.11
N SER A 157 28.08 -10.77 -3.77
CA SER A 157 29.08 -11.50 -3.00
C SER A 157 28.51 -11.90 -1.64
N ASP A 158 29.30 -12.62 -0.83
CA ASP A 158 28.93 -12.96 0.55
C ASP A 158 28.58 -11.72 1.39
N ILE A 159 29.22 -10.59 1.10
CA ILE A 159 29.12 -9.36 1.88
C ILE A 159 28.28 -8.26 1.22
N MET A 160 27.76 -8.47 0.00
CA MET A 160 26.99 -7.47 -0.74
C MET A 160 25.74 -8.07 -1.37
N GLN A 161 24.66 -7.29 -1.34
CA GLN A 161 23.38 -7.64 -1.95
C GLN A 161 22.89 -6.52 -2.85
N GLU A 162 22.32 -6.89 -3.98
CA GLU A 162 21.53 -6.03 -4.84
C GLU A 162 20.04 -6.19 -4.53
N ILE A 163 19.31 -5.07 -4.60
CA ILE A 163 17.86 -5.02 -4.71
C ILE A 163 17.51 -4.21 -5.95
N LEU A 164 16.71 -4.82 -6.82
CA LEU A 164 16.15 -4.21 -8.03
C LEU A 164 14.64 -4.07 -7.87
N ALA A 165 14.10 -2.87 -8.07
CA ALA A 165 12.68 -2.64 -8.30
C ALA A 165 12.47 -2.36 -9.80
N TYR A 166 11.43 -2.94 -10.40
CA TYR A 166 11.10 -2.68 -11.80
C TYR A 166 9.60 -2.80 -12.09
N GLY A 167 9.16 -2.17 -13.19
CA GLY A 167 7.77 -2.17 -13.61
C GLY A 167 7.58 -1.53 -14.99
N THR A 168 6.32 -1.22 -15.31
CA THR A 168 5.96 -0.52 -16.55
C THR A 168 5.35 0.84 -16.22
N ALA A 169 5.99 1.91 -16.67
CA ALA A 169 5.50 3.27 -16.57
C ALA A 169 4.35 3.52 -17.55
N VAL A 170 3.26 4.09 -17.04
CA VAL A 170 2.03 4.36 -17.79
C VAL A 170 1.45 5.72 -17.40
N ILE A 171 0.63 6.28 -18.28
CA ILE A 171 -0.33 7.34 -17.94
C ILE A 171 -1.68 6.69 -17.71
N VAL A 172 -2.31 6.98 -16.58
CA VAL A 172 -3.65 6.51 -16.24
C VAL A 172 -4.62 7.68 -16.01
N GLU A 173 -5.88 7.47 -16.38
CA GLU A 173 -7.01 8.38 -16.16
C GLU A 173 -8.14 7.63 -15.42
N PRO A 174 -8.96 8.28 -14.58
CA PRO A 174 -10.10 7.62 -13.95
C PRO A 174 -11.06 6.98 -14.98
N GLU A 175 -11.54 5.77 -14.70
CA GLU A 175 -12.54 5.09 -15.56
C GLU A 175 -13.91 5.77 -15.41
N GLU A 176 -14.54 6.26 -16.49
CA GLU A 176 -15.89 6.88 -16.50
C GLU A 176 -17.04 5.94 -16.12
#